data_AF-A0A3A9J533-F1
#
_entry.id   AF-A0A3A9J533-F1
#
_cell.length_a   1.000
_cell.length_b   1.000
_cell.length_c   1.000
_cell.angle_alpha   90.00
_cell.angle_beta   90.00
_cell.angle_gamma   90.00
#
_symmetry.space_group_name_H-M   'P 1'
#
loop_
_entity.id
_entity.type
_entity.pdbx_description
1 polymer ?
#
loop_
_entity_poly.entity_id
_entity_poly.type
_entity_poly.pdbx_seq_one_letter_code
_entity_poly.pdbx_strand_id
1 'polypeptide(L)'
;MPLFFLLWGGFTVIDNLAFLFWGFASMMSGVIAGSYIGWRHFSDGPQLKRKEGTHLIIWPGTSWVLVFVIITFIIKYALNAFLNMEPYLRFSLWFNIIFGVSSGLISGVLWGRTVNLYLTYRKTYLCG
;
A
#
# COMPACT_ATOMS: atom_id res chain seq x y z
N MET A 1 -6.48 7.24 4.73
CA MET A 1 -6.49 5.84 4.23
C MET A 1 -5.07 5.24 4.09
N PRO A 2 -4.09 5.85 3.36
CA PRO A 2 -2.77 5.22 3.15
C PRO A 2 -1.93 5.06 4.42
N LEU A 3 -1.95 6.08 5.30
CA LEU A 3 -1.32 6.03 6.62
C LEU A 3 -1.83 4.89 7.49
N PHE A 4 -3.15 4.63 7.42
CA PHE A 4 -3.76 3.54 8.20
C PHE A 4 -3.25 2.18 7.76
N PHE A 5 -3.10 1.94 6.44
CA PHE A 5 -2.53 0.69 5.94
C PHE A 5 -1.05 0.51 6.30
N LEU A 6 -0.28 1.61 6.34
CA LEU A 6 1.14 1.57 6.72
C LEU A 6 1.30 1.28 8.22
N LEU A 7 0.54 1.97 9.06
CA LEU A 7 0.52 1.74 10.51
C LEU A 7 -0.03 0.36 10.85
N TRP A 8 -1.16 -0.04 10.28
CA TRP A 8 -1.75 -1.36 10.46
C TRP A 8 -0.79 -2.46 10.00
N GLY A 9 -0.13 -2.26 8.86
CA GLY A 9 0.92 -3.15 8.35
C GLY A 9 2.06 -3.31 9.34
N GLY A 10 2.60 -2.19 9.84
CA GLY A 10 3.68 -2.18 10.80
C GLY A 10 3.31 -2.82 12.13
N PHE A 11 2.15 -2.46 12.71
CA PHE A 11 1.65 -3.07 13.95
C PHE A 11 1.47 -4.57 13.80
N THR A 12 0.87 -5.06 12.69
CA THR A 12 0.73 -6.50 12.47
C THR A 12 2.07 -7.22 12.39
N VAL A 13 3.10 -6.59 11.82
CA VAL A 13 4.45 -7.18 11.75
C VAL A 13 5.14 -7.20 13.11
N ILE A 14 5.01 -6.13 13.89
CA ILE A 14 5.63 -6.01 15.22
C ILE A 14 4.98 -6.97 16.22
N ASP A 15 3.66 -7.10 16.16
CA ASP A 15 2.87 -7.83 17.16
C ASP A 15 2.83 -9.35 16.92
N ASN A 16 2.93 -9.79 15.65
CA ASN A 16 2.70 -11.20 15.29
C ASN A 16 3.95 -11.98 14.85
N LEU A 17 5.08 -11.32 14.55
CA LEU A 17 6.26 -12.01 13.99
C LEU A 17 7.39 -12.13 15.00
N ALA A 18 7.90 -13.35 15.18
CA ALA A 18 9.04 -13.63 16.05
C ALA A 18 10.37 -13.08 15.50
N PHE A 19 10.52 -13.01 14.17
CA PHE A 19 11.70 -12.45 13.50
C PHE A 19 11.45 -11.03 12.99
N LEU A 20 11.35 -10.11 13.94
CA LEU A 20 10.98 -8.71 13.73
C LEU A 20 11.89 -8.00 12.72
N PHE A 21 13.21 -8.24 12.76
CA PHE A 21 14.17 -7.63 11.83
C PHE A 21 13.93 -8.04 10.37
N TRP A 22 13.76 -9.34 10.11
CA TRP A 22 13.51 -9.86 8.76
C TRP A 22 12.11 -9.52 8.25
N GLY A 23 11.10 -9.54 9.12
CA GLY A 23 9.75 -9.08 8.80
C GLY A 23 9.71 -7.58 8.46
N PHE A 24 10.44 -6.76 9.18
CA PHE A 24 10.52 -5.32 8.92
C PHE A 24 11.33 -4.99 7.65
N ALA A 25 12.48 -5.66 7.45
CA ALA A 25 13.29 -5.48 6.25
C ALA A 25 12.54 -5.88 4.97
N SER A 26 11.80 -7.00 5.02
CA SER A 26 10.94 -7.44 3.91
C SER A 26 9.73 -6.53 3.71
N MET A 27 9.18 -5.96 4.78
CA MET A 27 8.16 -4.92 4.66
C MET A 27 8.70 -3.67 3.96
N MET A 28 9.90 -3.20 4.32
CA MET A 28 10.51 -2.04 3.66
C MET A 28 10.77 -2.29 2.18
N SER A 29 11.30 -3.46 1.82
CA SER A 29 11.49 -3.80 0.39
C SER A 29 10.16 -3.87 -0.36
N GLY A 30 9.11 -4.42 0.27
CA GLY A 30 7.74 -4.41 -0.24
C GLY A 30 7.19 -3.00 -0.43
N VAL A 31 7.41 -2.09 0.53
CA VAL A 31 6.96 -0.69 0.43
C VAL A 31 7.64 0.02 -0.75
N ILE A 32 8.94 -0.16 -0.92
CA ILE A 32 9.71 0.45 -2.03
C ILE A 32 9.18 -0.07 -3.37
N ALA A 33 9.09 -1.39 -3.53
CA ALA A 33 8.60 -2.01 -4.75
C ALA A 33 7.14 -1.61 -5.04
N GLY A 34 6.29 -1.63 -4.02
CA GLY A 34 4.88 -1.26 -4.12
C GLY A 34 4.71 0.21 -4.49
N SER A 35 5.50 1.10 -3.90
CA SER A 35 5.46 2.53 -4.22
C SER A 35 5.81 2.78 -5.68
N TYR A 36 6.82 2.08 -6.20
CA TYR A 36 7.21 2.18 -7.60
C TYR A 36 6.12 1.66 -8.55
N ILE A 37 5.53 0.50 -8.25
CA ILE A 37 4.44 -0.08 -9.03
C ILE A 37 3.21 0.84 -9.02
N GLY A 38 2.82 1.31 -7.83
CA GLY A 38 1.70 2.24 -7.66
C GLY A 38 1.93 3.57 -8.35
N TRP A 39 3.16 4.08 -8.36
CA TRP A 39 3.51 5.28 -9.11
C TRP A 39 3.31 5.07 -10.61
N ARG A 40 3.90 4.00 -11.17
CA ARG A 40 3.89 3.74 -12.62
C ARG A 40 2.48 3.48 -13.14
N HIS A 41 1.69 2.68 -12.42
CA HIS A 41 0.34 2.30 -12.86
C HIS A 41 -0.67 3.46 -12.78
N PHE A 42 -0.44 4.43 -11.90
CA PHE A 42 -1.32 5.59 -11.74
C PHE A 42 -0.78 6.88 -12.40
N SER A 43 0.38 6.83 -13.06
CA SER A 43 0.90 7.95 -13.85
C SER A 43 0.03 8.26 -15.07
N ASP A 44 -0.62 7.24 -15.66
CA ASP A 44 -1.47 7.36 -16.85
C ASP A 44 -2.97 7.55 -16.54
N GLY A 45 -3.35 7.61 -15.26
CA GLY A 45 -4.75 7.74 -14.84
C GLY A 45 -5.31 9.16 -15.03
N PRO A 46 -6.64 9.32 -15.18
CA PRO A 46 -7.28 10.63 -15.35
C PRO A 46 -6.91 11.53 -14.17
N GLN A 47 -6.18 12.60 -14.48
CA GLN A 47 -5.69 13.58 -13.51
C GLN A 47 -6.87 14.28 -12.82
N LEU A 48 -6.63 14.83 -11.62
CA LEU A 48 -7.60 15.64 -10.89
C LEU A 48 -8.00 16.85 -11.74
N LYS A 49 -9.06 16.72 -12.55
CA LYS A 49 -9.60 17.83 -13.33
C LYS A 49 -10.39 18.73 -12.39
N ARG A 50 -9.91 19.96 -12.19
CA ARG A 50 -10.70 21.03 -11.58
C ARG A 50 -11.78 21.42 -12.58
N LYS A 51 -13.04 21.49 -12.13
CA LYS A 51 -14.10 22.10 -12.92
C LYS A 51 -13.82 23.62 -12.94
N GLU A 52 -13.68 24.21 -14.13
CA GLU A 52 -13.47 25.67 -14.24
C GLU A 52 -14.60 26.41 -13.50
N GLY A 53 -14.23 27.38 -12.66
CA GLY A 53 -15.18 28.20 -11.90
C GLY A 53 -15.72 27.62 -10.59
N THR A 54 -15.19 26.49 -10.07
CA THR A 54 -15.62 25.98 -8.75
C THR A 54 -14.46 25.42 -7.91
N HIS A 55 -14.56 25.49 -6.58
CA HIS A 55 -13.63 24.86 -5.62
C HIS A 55 -13.84 23.32 -5.48
N LEU A 56 -14.47 22.69 -6.48
CA LEU A 56 -14.80 21.28 -6.44
C LEU A 56 -13.72 20.46 -7.14
N ILE A 57 -13.10 19.57 -6.36
CA ILE A 57 -12.12 18.58 -6.82
C ILE A 57 -12.91 17.35 -7.26
N ILE A 58 -12.99 17.09 -8.57
CA ILE A 58 -13.61 15.87 -9.09
C ILE A 58 -12.61 14.72 -8.88
N TRP A 59 -12.92 13.83 -7.93
CA TRP A 59 -12.14 12.62 -7.74
C TRP A 59 -12.34 11.70 -8.95
N PRO A 60 -11.28 11.34 -9.69
CA PRO A 60 -11.39 10.33 -10.73
C PRO A 60 -11.80 9.00 -10.08
N GLY A 61 -12.96 8.49 -10.45
CA GLY A 61 -13.50 7.20 -10.00
C GLY A 61 -12.68 6.04 -10.57
N THR A 62 -11.43 5.86 -10.12
CA THR A 62 -10.57 4.80 -10.62
C THR A 62 -10.93 3.48 -9.91
N SER A 63 -11.77 2.65 -10.55
CA SER A 63 -12.14 1.30 -10.08
C SER A 63 -10.94 0.38 -9.78
N TRP A 64 -9.79 0.66 -10.39
CA TRP A 64 -8.54 -0.09 -10.19
C TRP A 64 -8.06 -0.15 -8.74
N VAL A 65 -8.32 0.90 -7.97
CA VAL A 65 -7.92 0.96 -6.55
C VAL A 65 -8.73 -0.01 -5.73
N LEU A 66 -10.02 -0.14 -6.05
CA LEU A 66 -10.91 -1.06 -5.36
C LEU A 66 -10.48 -2.50 -5.60
N VAL A 67 -10.18 -2.86 -6.85
CA VAL A 67 -9.66 -4.19 -7.21
C VAL A 67 -8.35 -4.48 -6.46
N PHE A 68 -7.43 -3.50 -6.44
CA PHE A 68 -6.17 -3.65 -5.72
C PHE A 68 -6.40 -3.84 -4.22
N VAL A 69 -7.25 -3.03 -3.59
CA VAL A 69 -7.60 -3.17 -2.17
C VAL A 69 -8.25 -4.53 -1.88
N ILE A 70 -9.10 -5.05 -2.77
CA ILE A 70 -9.73 -6.37 -2.59
C ILE A 70 -8.69 -7.49 -2.65
N ILE A 71 -7.84 -7.51 -3.68
CA ILE A 71 -6.78 -8.53 -3.82
C ILE A 71 -5.86 -8.52 -2.60
N THR A 72 -5.47 -7.33 -2.17
CA THR A 72 -4.56 -7.15 -1.04
C THR A 72 -5.20 -7.53 0.29
N PHE A 73 -6.50 -7.26 0.45
CA PHE A 73 -7.28 -7.71 1.60
C PHE A 73 -7.38 -9.24 1.65
N ILE A 74 -7.63 -9.89 0.51
CA ILE A 74 -7.68 -11.37 0.41
C ILE A 74 -6.34 -11.99 0.82
N ILE A 75 -5.22 -11.48 0.29
CA ILE A 75 -3.87 -11.98 0.62
C ILE A 75 -3.60 -11.82 2.11
N LYS A 76 -3.88 -10.63 2.68
CA LYS A 76 -3.63 -10.36 4.10
C LYS A 76 -4.53 -11.21 5.01
N TYR A 77 -5.79 -11.41 4.62
CA TYR A 77 -6.71 -12.28 5.34
C TYR A 77 -6.24 -13.73 5.32
N ALA A 78 -5.85 -14.26 4.16
CA ALA A 78 -5.34 -15.63 4.04
C ALA A 78 -4.08 -15.83 4.92
N LEU A 79 -3.13 -14.90 4.87
CA LEU A 79 -1.92 -14.95 5.70
C LEU A 79 -2.23 -14.93 7.20
N ASN A 80 -3.16 -14.07 7.64
CA ASN A 80 -3.59 -14.05 9.04
C ASN A 80 -4.35 -15.31 9.44
N ALA A 81 -5.14 -15.90 8.53
CA ALA A 81 -5.84 -17.15 8.78
C ALA A 81 -4.85 -18.31 8.97
N PHE A 82 -3.83 -18.42 8.12
CA PHE A 82 -2.75 -19.41 8.28
C PHE A 82 -2.02 -19.25 9.61
N LEU A 83 -1.72 -18.01 10.01
CA LEU A 83 -1.02 -17.72 11.26
C LEU A 83 -1.88 -17.99 12.51
N ASN A 84 -3.21 -17.98 12.38
CA ASN A 84 -4.13 -18.39 13.44
C ASN A 84 -4.33 -19.91 13.50
N MET A 85 -4.40 -20.58 12.35
CA MET A 85 -4.55 -22.04 12.30
C MET A 85 -3.30 -22.74 12.82
N GLU A 86 -2.12 -22.19 12.53
CA GLU A 86 -0.87 -22.86 12.83
C GLU A 86 0.18 -21.82 13.32
N PRO A 87 0.17 -21.50 14.63
CA PRO A 87 0.98 -20.40 15.18
C PRO A 87 2.49 -20.66 15.09
N TYR A 88 2.91 -21.90 14.80
CA TYR A 88 4.31 -22.24 14.57
C TYR A 88 4.89 -21.54 13.32
N LEU A 89 4.06 -21.15 12.35
CA LEU A 89 4.52 -20.40 11.17
C LEU A 89 5.15 -19.05 11.52
N ARG A 90 4.87 -18.49 12.71
CA ARG A 90 5.52 -17.26 13.22
C ARG A 90 7.05 -17.40 13.32
N PHE A 91 7.55 -18.63 13.50
CA PHE A 91 8.99 -18.93 13.57
C PHE A 91 9.60 -19.30 12.21
N SER A 92 8.80 -19.40 11.15
CA SER A 92 9.31 -19.65 9.80
C SER A 92 9.81 -18.35 9.16
N LEU A 93 11.10 -18.31 8.82
CA LEU A 93 11.75 -17.15 8.20
C LEU A 93 11.10 -16.81 6.85
N TRP A 94 10.78 -17.82 6.04
CA TRP A 94 10.11 -17.65 4.76
C TRP A 94 8.70 -17.06 4.90
N PHE A 95 7.94 -17.52 5.89
CA PHE A 95 6.62 -16.98 6.18
C PHE A 95 6.71 -15.50 6.57
N ASN A 96 7.66 -15.15 7.45
CA ASN A 96 7.90 -13.78 7.88
C ASN A 96 8.28 -12.85 6.72
N ILE A 97 9.09 -13.32 5.78
CA ILE A 97 9.44 -12.57 4.56
C ILE A 97 8.20 -12.36 3.68
N ILE A 98 7.44 -13.41 3.37
CA ILE A 98 6.24 -13.31 2.52
C ILE A 98 5.21 -12.38 3.15
N PHE A 99 5.02 -12.51 4.47
CA PHE A 99 4.11 -11.66 5.24
C PHE A 99 4.55 -10.19 5.20
N GLY A 100 5.83 -9.92 5.44
CA GLY A 100 6.40 -8.58 5.39
C GLY A 100 6.30 -7.96 3.99
N VAL A 101 6.79 -8.65 2.95
CA VAL A 101 6.71 -8.18 1.54
C VAL A 101 5.28 -7.88 1.14
N SER A 102 4.34 -8.77 1.47
CA SER A 102 2.92 -8.55 1.16
C SER A 102 2.39 -7.31 1.87
N SER A 103 2.58 -7.21 3.19
CA SER A 103 2.15 -6.03 3.98
C SER A 103 2.75 -4.73 3.43
N GLY A 104 4.03 -4.77 3.06
CA GLY A 104 4.77 -3.66 2.48
C GLY A 104 4.26 -3.25 1.10
N LEU A 105 4.07 -4.20 0.18
CA LEU A 105 3.56 -3.95 -1.18
C LEU A 105 2.21 -3.23 -1.14
N ILE A 106 1.30 -3.69 -0.29
CA ILE A 106 -0.05 -3.12 -0.14
C ILE A 106 0.06 -1.64 0.27
N SER A 107 0.83 -1.38 1.31
CA SER A 107 1.01 -0.02 1.80
C SER A 107 1.76 0.86 0.81
N GLY A 108 2.78 0.31 0.14
CA GLY A 108 3.58 0.99 -0.86
C GLY A 108 2.74 1.47 -2.04
N VAL A 109 1.90 0.61 -2.61
CA VAL A 109 1.08 0.98 -3.78
C VAL A 109 0.11 2.12 -3.47
N LEU A 110 -0.53 2.09 -2.29
CA LEU A 110 -1.43 3.16 -1.83
C LEU A 110 -0.68 4.49 -1.63
N TRP A 111 0.52 4.42 -1.06
CA TRP A 111 1.37 5.59 -0.87
C TRP A 111 1.93 6.14 -2.18
N GLY A 112 2.43 5.30 -3.07
CA GLY A 112 2.92 5.68 -4.40
C GLY A 112 1.86 6.45 -5.19
N ARG A 113 0.61 5.98 -5.17
CA ARG A 113 -0.53 6.72 -5.77
C ARG A 113 -0.76 8.07 -5.10
N THR A 114 -0.72 8.13 -3.77
CA THR A 114 -0.97 9.37 -3.00
C THR A 114 0.10 10.42 -3.29
N VAL A 115 1.38 10.01 -3.32
CA VAL A 115 2.50 10.90 -3.65
C VAL A 115 2.40 11.35 -5.10
N ASN A 116 2.03 10.47 -6.04
CA ASN A 116 1.86 10.85 -7.45
C ASN A 116 0.75 11.90 -7.62
N LEU A 117 -0.40 11.71 -6.96
CA LEU A 117 -1.49 12.71 -6.97
C LEU A 117 -1.04 14.04 -6.36
N TYR A 118 -0.31 14.01 -5.24
CA TYR A 118 0.20 15.20 -4.57
C TYR A 118 1.20 15.97 -5.44
N LEU A 119 2.14 15.26 -6.09
CA LEU A 119 3.15 15.89 -6.95
C LEU A 119 2.54 16.45 -8.24
N THR A 120 1.56 15.76 -8.83
CA THR A 120 0.80 16.29 -9.98
C THR A 120 0.04 17.55 -9.60
N TYR A 121 -0.68 17.54 -8.48
CA TYR A 121 -1.34 18.74 -7.96
C TYR A 121 -0.33 19.88 -7.77
N ARG A 122 0.81 19.61 -7.12
CA ARG A 122 1.84 20.62 -6.88
C ARG A 122 2.33 21.27 -8.18
N LYS A 123 2.60 20.48 -9.22
CA LYS A 123 3.07 20.98 -10.52
C LYS A 123 2.02 21.87 -11.21
N THR A 124 0.74 21.53 -11.10
CA THR A 124 -0.34 22.28 -11.74
C THR A 124 -0.62 23.63 -11.05
N TYR A 125 -0.39 23.77 -9.73
CA TYR A 125 -0.78 24.96 -8.97
C TYR A 125 0.37 25.86 -8.47
N LEU A 126 1.63 25.41 -8.51
CA LEU A 126 2.80 26.24 -8.13
C LEU A 126 3.61 26.76 -9.33
N CYS A 127 3.31 26.30 -10.55
CA CYS A 127 4.00 26.71 -11.78
C CYS A 127 3.05 27.23 -12.89
N GLY A 128 1.77 27.44 -12.59
CA GLY A 128 0.82 28.14 -13.45
C GLY A 128 0.26 29.34 -12.71
#